data_AF-A0A8T2KFP5-F1
#
_entry.id   AF-A0A8T2KFP5-F1
#
_cell.length_a   1.000
_cell.length_b   1.000
_cell.length_c   1.000
_cell.angle_alpha   90.00
_cell.angle_beta   90.00
_cell.angle_gamma   90.00
#
_symmetry.space_group_name_H-M   'P 1'
#
loop_
_entity.id
_entity.type
_entity.pdbx_description
1 polymer ?
#
loop_
_entity_poly.entity_id
_entity_poly.type
_entity_poly.pdbx_seq_one_letter_code
_entity_poly.pdbx_strand_id
1 'polypeptide(L)'
;MEEQKENRPLQDKDEDELCRTMVKSLDLIGNKQRSRIDGQDKWGISTIPSCGSDFSDPVYKEIAIANGHVNRMSKDELKQKLGEFKLDTRGVKDVLRKRLKNYYKKQKLHKDSACYYDYICVIDFEATCEEGNSPDFVHEIIEFPIVLLNTRTLEIDDVFQRYVRPEINPQLSDFCIKLTGITQEVVDQADTFTNVLHSVVDWMREKELGSKYKYAILTDGSWDMSKFLNMQCCVSRIRYPRFAKKWINIRKCYGNFYKVPRNQTKLTTMLEKLGMCYDGRLHSGLDDSKNIGRIAARMLQDGCELHVNERMHAGQLMTVSSSLPFEGAPTPQNPQLKN
;
A
#
# COMPACT_ATOMS: atom_id res chain seq x y z
N MET A 1 -12.41 5.61 -9.81
CA MET A 1 -12.12 5.35 -8.38
C MET A 1 -11.08 6.28 -7.77
N GLU A 2 -10.06 6.79 -8.50
CA GLU A 2 -9.09 7.74 -7.91
C GLU A 2 -9.72 9.03 -7.35
N GLU A 3 -10.73 9.58 -8.03
CA GLU A 3 -11.52 10.73 -7.55
C GLU A 3 -12.55 10.35 -6.49
N GLN A 4 -12.89 9.07 -6.36
CA GLN A 4 -13.71 8.58 -5.25
C GLN A 4 -12.85 8.23 -4.03
N LYS A 5 -11.60 7.74 -4.23
CA LYS A 5 -10.50 7.54 -3.27
C LYS A 5 -9.87 8.87 -2.81
N GLU A 6 -10.22 9.99 -3.43
CA GLU A 6 -9.85 11.34 -3.01
C GLU A 6 -11.06 12.18 -2.57
N ASN A 7 -10.83 12.98 -1.52
CA ASN A 7 -11.67 14.08 -1.01
C ASN A 7 -12.93 13.73 -0.19
N ARG A 8 -12.69 13.53 1.11
CA ARG A 8 -13.18 14.43 2.18
C ARG A 8 -12.30 14.25 3.43
N PRO A 9 -12.04 15.29 4.25
CA PRO A 9 -11.58 15.05 5.61
C PRO A 9 -12.63 14.15 6.27
N LEU A 10 -12.20 13.03 6.86
CA LEU A 10 -13.04 12.30 7.79
C LEU A 10 -13.46 13.33 8.86
N GLN A 11 -14.73 13.73 8.85
CA GLN A 11 -15.32 14.16 10.10
C GLN A 11 -15.32 12.92 10.97
N ASP A 12 -14.65 13.00 12.11
CA ASP A 12 -14.64 11.97 13.15
C ASP A 12 -16.10 11.57 13.45
N LYS A 13 -16.55 10.52 12.79
CA LYS A 13 -17.70 9.72 13.19
C LYS A 13 -17.15 8.34 13.39
N ASP A 14 -17.38 7.80 14.59
CA ASP A 14 -16.92 6.49 14.99
C ASP A 14 -17.37 5.44 13.95
N GLU A 15 -16.48 5.01 13.06
CA GLU A 15 -16.73 3.87 12.14
C GLU A 15 -17.05 2.59 12.93
N ASP A 16 -16.62 2.56 14.19
CA ASP A 16 -16.98 1.54 15.18
C ASP A 16 -18.48 1.58 15.52
N GLU A 17 -19.15 2.73 15.43
CA GLU A 17 -20.61 2.85 15.56
C GLU A 17 -21.32 2.27 14.34
N LEU A 18 -20.80 2.42 13.12
CA LEU A 18 -21.39 1.80 11.93
C LEU A 18 -21.28 0.27 11.97
N CYS A 19 -20.11 -0.26 12.34
CA CYS A 19 -19.91 -1.70 12.54
C CYS A 19 -20.75 -2.23 13.73
N ARG A 20 -20.93 -1.45 14.82
CA ARG A 20 -21.86 -1.79 15.92
C ARG A 20 -23.33 -1.69 15.53
N THR A 21 -23.71 -0.77 14.64
CA THR A 21 -25.11 -0.55 14.21
C THR A 21 -25.55 -1.61 13.20
N MET A 22 -24.66 -2.06 12.32
CA MET A 22 -24.91 -3.20 11.43
C MET A 22 -25.06 -4.51 12.21
N VAL A 23 -24.26 -4.71 13.26
CA VAL A 23 -24.40 -5.88 14.17
C VAL A 23 -25.72 -5.82 14.96
N LYS A 24 -26.18 -4.63 15.35
CA LYS A 24 -27.47 -4.47 16.07
C LYS A 24 -28.72 -4.77 15.24
N SER A 25 -28.67 -4.69 13.91
CA SER A 25 -29.81 -5.09 13.06
C SER A 25 -29.92 -6.61 12.87
N LEU A 26 -28.93 -7.40 13.32
CA LEU A 26 -28.89 -8.84 13.06
C LEU A 26 -28.84 -9.73 14.32
N ASP A 27 -28.72 -9.18 15.53
CA ASP A 27 -28.70 -9.97 16.77
C ASP A 27 -29.69 -9.42 17.82
N LEU A 28 -30.94 -9.87 17.75
CA LEU A 28 -31.84 -9.96 18.90
C LEU A 28 -31.76 -11.42 19.39
N ILE A 29 -31.20 -11.61 20.59
CA ILE A 29 -31.32 -12.71 21.56
C ILE A 29 -29.92 -13.09 22.09
N GLY A 30 -29.66 -12.80 23.37
CA GLY A 30 -28.57 -13.43 24.12
C GLY A 30 -27.84 -12.50 25.09
N ASN A 31 -27.96 -12.77 26.38
CA ASN A 31 -27.67 -11.86 27.50
C ASN A 31 -26.25 -12.03 28.07
N LYS A 32 -25.64 -10.90 28.47
CA LYS A 32 -24.58 -10.64 29.49
C LYS A 32 -23.75 -11.80 30.08
N GLN A 33 -22.42 -11.60 30.16
CA GLN A 33 -21.72 -11.18 31.40
C GLN A 33 -20.25 -10.81 31.17
N ARG A 34 -19.76 -9.86 31.99
CA ARG A 34 -18.46 -9.19 31.93
C ARG A 34 -17.64 -9.61 33.15
N SER A 35 -16.35 -9.95 33.00
CA SER A 35 -15.40 -9.98 34.11
C SER A 35 -14.03 -9.45 33.67
N ARG A 36 -13.45 -8.61 34.54
CA ARG A 36 -12.13 -7.96 34.43
C ARG A 36 -11.08 -8.87 35.05
N ILE A 37 -9.90 -8.97 34.43
CA ILE A 37 -8.68 -9.41 35.09
C ILE A 37 -7.54 -8.47 34.67
N ASP A 38 -6.95 -7.82 35.67
CA ASP A 38 -5.71 -7.04 35.61
C ASP A 38 -4.51 -7.98 35.47
N GLY A 39 -3.52 -7.58 34.66
CA GLY A 39 -2.23 -8.26 34.53
C GLY A 39 -1.17 -7.29 34.02
N GLN A 40 -0.43 -6.71 34.97
CA GLN A 40 0.77 -5.91 34.70
C GLN A 40 1.96 -6.85 34.42
N ASP A 41 2.45 -6.87 33.18
CA ASP A 41 3.75 -7.48 32.86
C ASP A 41 4.79 -6.41 32.52
N LYS A 42 5.78 -6.31 33.40
CA LYS A 42 6.99 -5.49 33.28
C LYS A 42 7.90 -6.07 32.21
N TRP A 43 8.08 -5.35 31.10
CA TRP A 43 9.14 -5.66 30.13
C TRP A 43 10.40 -4.89 30.48
N GLY A 44 11.46 -5.64 30.83
CA GLY A 44 12.80 -5.13 31.05
C GLY A 44 13.36 -4.49 29.77
N ILE A 45 13.85 -3.28 29.90
CA ILE A 45 14.50 -2.52 28.83
C ILE A 45 15.90 -3.13 28.62
N SER A 46 16.01 -4.01 27.64
CA SER A 46 17.31 -4.31 27.01
C SER A 46 17.51 -3.29 25.88
N THR A 47 18.41 -2.35 26.08
CA THR A 47 18.85 -1.36 25.09
C THR A 47 19.43 -2.04 23.85
N ILE A 48 18.65 -2.06 22.77
CA ILE A 48 19.11 -2.42 21.43
C ILE A 48 19.76 -1.17 20.81
N PRO A 49 20.92 -1.26 20.14
CA PRO A 49 21.60 -0.09 19.58
C PRO A 49 20.69 0.59 18.55
N SER A 50 20.44 1.88 18.72
CA SER A 50 19.76 2.68 17.71
C SER A 50 20.65 2.77 16.48
N CYS A 51 20.10 2.43 15.32
CA CYS A 51 20.72 2.76 14.03
C CYS A 51 20.51 4.25 13.76
N GLY A 52 21.09 5.11 14.59
CA GLY A 52 21.22 6.54 14.32
C GLY A 52 22.32 6.71 13.27
N SER A 53 21.95 7.15 12.07
CA SER A 53 22.95 7.51 11.05
C SER A 53 23.75 8.71 11.53
N ASP A 54 25.01 8.50 11.90
CA ASP A 54 25.95 9.56 12.24
C ASP A 54 26.27 10.38 10.98
N PHE A 55 25.81 11.64 10.96
CA PHE A 55 26.00 12.57 9.84
C PHE A 55 27.28 13.41 9.99
N SER A 56 28.12 13.11 10.97
CA SER A 56 29.38 13.84 11.20
C SER A 56 30.48 13.51 10.19
N ASP A 57 30.31 12.43 9.42
CA ASP A 57 31.29 11.96 8.43
C ASP A 57 31.54 13.03 7.32
N PRO A 58 32.82 13.37 7.03
CA PRO A 58 33.19 14.29 5.94
C PRO A 58 32.53 14.00 4.59
N VAL A 59 32.23 12.72 4.28
CA VAL A 59 31.54 12.29 3.06
C VAL A 59 30.19 13.01 2.89
N TYR A 60 29.47 13.32 3.97
CA TYR A 60 28.20 14.04 3.90
C TYR A 60 28.36 15.50 3.44
N LYS A 61 29.49 16.16 3.76
CA LYS A 61 29.78 17.51 3.25
C LYS A 61 29.97 17.48 1.74
N GLU A 62 30.66 16.48 1.22
CA GLU A 62 30.84 16.33 -0.21
C GLU A 62 29.53 16.01 -0.94
N ILE A 63 28.68 15.17 -0.34
CA ILE A 63 27.33 14.90 -0.86
C ILE A 63 26.50 16.18 -0.89
N ALA A 64 26.60 17.04 0.13
CA ALA A 64 25.91 18.32 0.17
C ALA A 64 26.36 19.26 -0.96
N ILE A 65 27.67 19.34 -1.23
CA ILE A 65 28.23 20.12 -2.36
C ILE A 65 27.71 19.58 -3.70
N ALA A 66 27.76 18.26 -3.91
CA ALA A 66 27.25 17.62 -5.11
C ALA A 66 25.74 17.89 -5.31
N ASN A 67 24.95 17.78 -4.23
CA ASN A 67 23.53 18.12 -4.24
C ASN A 67 23.28 19.58 -4.64
N GLY A 68 24.12 20.50 -4.18
CA GLY A 68 24.07 21.92 -4.55
C GLY A 68 24.34 22.15 -6.03
N HIS A 69 25.29 21.43 -6.62
CA HIS A 69 25.55 21.48 -8.06
C HIS A 69 24.35 20.94 -8.85
N VAL A 70 23.83 19.76 -8.49
CA VAL A 70 22.68 19.12 -9.14
C VAL A 70 21.41 19.99 -9.06
N ASN A 71 21.24 20.78 -8.00
CA ASN A 71 20.11 21.72 -7.89
C ASN A 71 20.11 22.81 -8.97
N ARG A 72 21.30 23.27 -9.39
CA ARG A 72 21.49 24.36 -10.35
C ARG A 72 21.39 23.91 -11.81
N MET A 73 21.46 22.61 -12.07
CA MET A 73 21.38 22.07 -13.43
C MET A 73 20.00 22.30 -14.08
N SER A 74 20.02 22.57 -15.38
CA SER A 74 18.87 22.56 -16.28
C SER A 74 18.36 21.13 -16.51
N LYS A 75 17.18 20.99 -17.13
CA LYS A 75 16.61 19.66 -17.43
C LYS A 75 17.49 18.89 -18.41
N ASP A 76 18.06 19.56 -19.40
CA ASP A 76 18.86 18.92 -20.44
C ASP A 76 20.23 18.49 -19.92
N GLU A 77 20.88 19.32 -19.09
CA GLU A 77 22.11 18.91 -18.39
C GLU A 77 21.88 17.70 -17.48
N LEU A 78 20.74 17.65 -16.76
CA LEU A 78 20.38 16.50 -15.94
C LEU A 78 20.23 15.24 -16.80
N LYS A 79 19.53 15.33 -17.93
CA LYS A 79 19.37 14.20 -18.86
C LYS A 79 20.71 13.75 -19.43
N GLN A 80 21.58 14.68 -19.83
CA GLN A 80 22.91 14.37 -20.32
C GLN A 80 23.73 13.61 -19.28
N LYS A 81 23.80 14.12 -18.04
CA LYS A 81 24.51 13.44 -16.95
C LYS A 81 23.94 12.08 -16.59
N LEU A 82 22.62 11.94 -16.56
CA LEU A 82 21.99 10.63 -16.34
C LEU A 82 22.33 9.65 -17.48
N GLY A 83 22.33 10.12 -18.72
CA GLY A 83 22.72 9.34 -19.90
C GLY A 83 24.17 8.88 -19.86
N GLU A 84 25.10 9.75 -19.43
CA GLU A 84 26.52 9.39 -19.21
C GLU A 84 26.68 8.22 -18.23
N PHE A 85 25.83 8.17 -17.19
CA PHE A 85 25.82 7.08 -16.20
C PHE A 85 24.92 5.89 -16.59
N LYS A 86 24.38 5.87 -17.81
CA LYS A 86 23.43 4.84 -18.29
C LYS A 86 22.21 4.70 -17.38
N LEU A 87 21.79 5.79 -16.74
CA LEU A 87 20.57 5.85 -15.94
C LEU A 87 19.40 6.28 -16.82
N ASP A 88 18.19 5.91 -16.40
CA ASP A 88 16.96 6.38 -17.06
C ASP A 88 16.90 7.91 -17.10
N THR A 89 16.54 8.46 -18.25
CA THR A 89 16.49 9.90 -18.55
C THR A 89 15.06 10.44 -18.71
N ARG A 90 14.05 9.61 -18.43
CA ARG A 90 12.62 9.97 -18.52
C ARG A 90 12.13 10.66 -17.25
N GLY A 91 11.06 11.42 -17.41
CA GLY A 91 10.37 12.12 -16.34
C GLY A 91 10.61 13.64 -16.28
N VAL A 92 10.01 14.25 -15.27
CA VAL A 92 10.10 15.70 -15.01
C VAL A 92 11.41 16.08 -14.32
N LYS A 93 11.74 17.38 -14.31
CA LYS A 93 13.02 17.90 -13.78
C LYS A 93 13.30 17.42 -12.34
N ASP A 94 12.31 17.39 -11.47
CA ASP A 94 12.48 16.96 -10.07
C ASP A 94 12.79 15.47 -9.92
N VAL A 95 12.22 14.62 -10.77
CA VAL A 95 12.54 13.18 -10.83
C VAL A 95 13.99 13.00 -11.24
N LEU A 96 14.41 13.62 -12.34
CA LEU A 96 15.79 13.53 -12.85
C LEU A 96 16.80 14.04 -11.81
N ARG A 97 16.49 15.16 -11.16
CA ARG A 97 17.29 15.74 -10.08
C ARG A 97 17.42 14.76 -8.92
N LYS A 98 16.32 14.16 -8.47
CA LYS A 98 16.31 13.23 -7.34
C LYS A 98 17.13 11.97 -7.64
N ARG A 99 16.96 11.42 -8.84
CA ARG A 99 17.72 10.27 -9.36
C ARG A 99 19.23 10.51 -9.32
N LEU A 100 19.68 11.64 -9.87
CA LEU A 100 21.10 11.97 -9.96
C LEU A 100 21.72 12.20 -8.56
N LYS A 101 21.00 12.89 -7.65
CA LYS A 101 21.45 13.07 -6.27
C LYS A 101 21.64 11.74 -5.55
N ASN A 102 20.68 10.82 -5.69
CA ASN A 102 20.75 9.53 -5.03
C ASN A 102 21.82 8.63 -5.65
N TYR A 103 22.06 8.72 -6.96
CA TYR A 103 23.19 8.04 -7.60
C TYR A 103 24.53 8.49 -6.98
N TYR A 104 24.79 9.80 -6.88
CA TYR A 104 26.01 10.30 -6.23
C TYR A 104 26.09 9.90 -4.76
N LYS A 105 24.96 9.93 -4.03
CA LYS A 105 24.89 9.47 -2.64
C LYS A 105 25.31 8.01 -2.53
N LYS A 106 24.80 7.13 -3.40
CA LYS A 106 25.09 5.68 -3.39
C LYS A 106 26.55 5.39 -3.78
N GLN A 107 27.13 6.15 -4.71
CA GLN A 107 28.54 6.02 -5.07
C GLN A 107 29.48 6.36 -3.90
N LYS A 108 29.07 7.29 -3.03
CA LYS A 108 29.89 7.74 -1.89
C LYS A 108 29.64 6.96 -0.61
N LEU A 109 28.44 6.41 -0.44
CA LEU A 109 28.04 5.63 0.72
C LEU A 109 27.85 4.17 0.30
N HIS A 110 28.84 3.32 0.58
CA HIS A 110 28.66 1.87 0.54
C HIS A 110 27.77 1.45 1.71
N LYS A 111 26.45 1.64 1.56
CA LYS A 111 25.47 1.20 2.55
C LYS A 111 24.96 -0.17 2.15
N ASP A 112 25.42 -1.20 2.85
CA ASP A 112 24.82 -2.53 2.77
C ASP A 112 23.45 -2.49 3.47
N SER A 113 22.36 -2.55 2.69
CA SER A 113 21.01 -2.65 3.24
C SER A 113 20.70 -4.09 3.64
N ALA A 114 21.36 -4.61 4.68
CA ALA A 114 21.25 -6.01 5.10
C ALA A 114 19.88 -6.42 5.67
N CYS A 115 18.84 -5.58 5.62
CA CYS A 115 17.53 -5.88 6.25
C CYS A 115 16.31 -5.23 5.55
N TYR A 116 16.35 -5.10 4.22
CA TYR A 116 15.19 -4.65 3.43
C TYR A 116 14.17 -5.79 3.20
N TYR A 117 12.97 -5.47 2.71
CA TYR A 117 11.99 -6.49 2.28
C TYR A 117 12.54 -7.26 1.09
N ASP A 118 12.34 -8.58 1.04
CA ASP A 118 12.62 -9.39 -0.15
C ASP A 118 11.50 -9.19 -1.20
N TYR A 119 10.26 -9.08 -0.73
CA TYR A 119 9.08 -8.87 -1.58
C TYR A 119 8.19 -7.73 -1.12
N ILE A 120 7.51 -7.11 -2.08
CA ILE A 120 6.39 -6.19 -1.83
C ILE A 120 5.14 -6.77 -2.49
N CYS A 121 4.08 -6.96 -1.71
CA CYS A 121 2.77 -7.38 -2.19
C CYS A 121 1.93 -6.14 -2.48
N VAL A 122 1.76 -5.82 -3.76
CA VAL A 122 0.96 -4.67 -4.19
C VAL A 122 -0.49 -5.11 -4.32
N ILE A 123 -1.40 -4.38 -3.66
CA ILE A 123 -2.84 -4.66 -3.64
C ILE A 123 -3.58 -3.38 -3.99
N ASP A 124 -4.55 -3.49 -4.91
CA ASP A 124 -5.48 -2.42 -5.22
C ASP A 124 -6.88 -3.03 -5.42
N PHE A 125 -7.77 -2.82 -4.45
CA PHE A 125 -9.10 -3.43 -4.51
C PHE A 125 -10.00 -2.66 -5.46
N GLU A 126 -10.83 -3.40 -6.18
CA GLU A 126 -12.08 -2.85 -6.72
C GLU A 126 -13.24 -3.21 -5.78
N ALA A 127 -14.19 -2.29 -5.66
CA ALA A 127 -15.34 -2.43 -4.78
C ALA A 127 -16.63 -1.99 -5.46
N THR A 128 -17.76 -2.49 -4.98
CA THR A 128 -19.08 -1.99 -5.36
C THR A 128 -19.15 -0.47 -5.14
N CYS A 129 -19.79 0.25 -6.06
CA CYS A 129 -19.97 1.69 -5.95
C CYS A 129 -21.20 2.16 -6.72
N GLU A 130 -21.66 3.36 -6.41
CA GLU A 130 -22.76 4.04 -7.11
C GLU A 130 -22.32 5.43 -7.58
N GLU A 131 -23.06 5.97 -8.55
CA GLU A 131 -22.90 7.34 -8.99
C GLU A 131 -23.14 8.32 -7.83
N GLY A 132 -22.35 9.38 -7.74
CA GLY A 132 -22.45 10.37 -6.65
C GLY A 132 -21.70 9.99 -5.35
N ASN A 133 -21.24 8.74 -5.20
CA ASN A 133 -20.39 8.29 -4.09
C ASN A 133 -20.97 8.67 -2.71
N SER A 134 -22.19 8.21 -2.44
CA SER A 134 -22.87 8.44 -1.16
C SER A 134 -21.99 7.99 0.02
N PRO A 135 -21.82 8.81 1.08
CA PRO A 135 -20.99 8.44 2.22
C PRO A 135 -21.54 7.24 3.01
N ASP A 136 -22.84 6.98 2.90
CA ASP A 136 -23.53 5.89 3.61
C ASP A 136 -23.58 4.59 2.78
N PHE A 137 -23.03 4.59 1.56
CA PHE A 137 -22.99 3.41 0.72
C PHE A 137 -22.05 2.35 1.31
N VAL A 138 -22.56 1.13 1.44
CA VAL A 138 -21.80 -0.01 1.98
C VAL A 138 -21.03 -0.67 0.85
N HIS A 139 -19.74 -0.35 0.75
CA HIS A 139 -18.84 -0.93 -0.23
C HIS A 139 -18.49 -2.37 0.13
N GLU A 140 -18.49 -3.24 -0.88
CA GLU A 140 -18.02 -4.61 -0.81
C GLU A 140 -16.92 -4.82 -1.86
N ILE A 141 -15.84 -5.50 -1.49
CA ILE A 141 -14.76 -5.85 -2.41
C ILE A 141 -15.31 -6.80 -3.47
N ILE A 142 -15.03 -6.51 -4.74
CA ILE A 142 -15.44 -7.32 -5.91
C ILE A 142 -14.25 -7.80 -6.76
N GLU A 143 -13.06 -7.26 -6.53
CA GLU A 143 -11.80 -7.77 -7.09
C GLU A 143 -10.71 -7.74 -6.02
N PHE A 144 -9.98 -8.85 -5.85
CA PHE A 144 -8.85 -9.00 -4.96
C PHE A 144 -7.60 -9.39 -5.77
N PRO A 145 -6.84 -8.41 -6.28
CA PRO A 145 -5.57 -8.64 -6.95
C PRO A 145 -4.39 -8.53 -5.97
N ILE A 146 -3.33 -9.30 -6.23
CA ILE A 146 -2.03 -9.16 -5.57
C ILE A 146 -0.93 -9.30 -6.62
N VAL A 147 -0.04 -8.31 -6.70
CA VAL A 147 1.16 -8.36 -7.54
C VAL A 147 2.39 -8.52 -6.63
N LEU A 148 3.18 -9.56 -6.87
CA LEU A 148 4.38 -9.87 -6.09
C LEU A 148 5.62 -9.25 -6.75
N LEU A 149 6.08 -8.12 -6.20
CA LEU A 149 7.29 -7.44 -6.66
C LEU A 149 8.51 -7.93 -5.88
N ASN A 150 9.49 -8.49 -6.58
CA ASN A 150 10.79 -8.86 -6.00
C ASN A 150 11.68 -7.63 -5.91
N THR A 151 12.13 -7.26 -4.71
CA THR A 151 12.87 -6.01 -4.49
C THR A 151 14.32 -6.08 -4.95
N ARG A 152 14.84 -7.29 -5.20
CA ARG A 152 16.23 -7.53 -5.63
C ARG A 152 16.33 -7.48 -7.16
N THR A 153 15.45 -8.19 -7.85
CA THR A 153 15.39 -8.21 -9.32
C THR A 153 14.64 -6.99 -9.88
N LEU A 154 13.73 -6.42 -9.08
CA LEU A 154 12.80 -5.34 -9.45
C LEU A 154 11.81 -5.77 -10.54
N GLU A 155 11.52 -7.07 -10.59
CA GLU A 155 10.58 -7.71 -11.50
C GLU A 155 9.35 -8.21 -10.74
N ILE A 156 8.24 -8.36 -11.47
CA ILE A 156 7.03 -8.98 -10.95
C ILE A 156 7.20 -10.50 -11.10
N ASP A 157 7.36 -11.19 -9.98
CA ASP A 157 7.63 -12.63 -9.98
C ASP A 157 6.34 -13.46 -10.07
N ASP A 158 5.23 -12.93 -9.57
CA ASP A 158 3.93 -13.61 -9.66
C ASP A 158 2.75 -12.63 -9.52
N VAL A 159 1.57 -13.08 -9.93
CA VAL A 159 0.30 -12.36 -9.79
C VAL A 159 -0.80 -13.29 -9.31
N PHE A 160 -1.65 -12.78 -8.42
CA PHE A 160 -2.88 -13.41 -7.99
C PHE A 160 -4.05 -12.49 -8.33
N GLN A 161 -5.13 -13.04 -8.84
CA GLN A 161 -6.36 -12.29 -9.10
C GLN A 161 -7.56 -13.20 -8.85
N ARG A 162 -8.51 -12.71 -8.05
CA ARG A 162 -9.83 -13.32 -7.87
C ARG A 162 -10.89 -12.23 -7.83
N TYR A 163 -12.02 -12.50 -8.45
CA TYR A 163 -13.23 -11.73 -8.21
C TYR A 163 -13.92 -12.21 -6.94
N VAL A 164 -14.73 -11.35 -6.35
CA VAL A 164 -15.45 -11.61 -5.10
C VAL A 164 -16.92 -11.32 -5.34
N ARG A 165 -17.79 -12.23 -4.89
CA ARG A 165 -19.24 -12.04 -4.94
C ARG A 165 -19.69 -11.17 -3.75
N PRO A 166 -20.29 -9.99 -4.00
CA PRO A 166 -20.90 -9.18 -2.94
C PRO A 166 -22.20 -9.84 -2.43
N GLU A 167 -22.48 -9.70 -1.14
CA GLU A 167 -23.61 -10.34 -0.45
C GLU A 167 -24.64 -9.31 0.06
N ILE A 168 -24.23 -8.06 0.32
CA ILE A 168 -25.14 -6.97 0.74
C ILE A 168 -25.79 -6.29 -0.47
N ASN A 169 -24.98 -5.91 -1.45
CA ASN A 169 -25.39 -5.29 -2.71
C ASN A 169 -24.97 -6.20 -3.88
N PRO A 170 -25.64 -7.35 -4.09
CA PRO A 170 -25.23 -8.35 -5.07
C PRO A 170 -25.33 -7.85 -6.52
N GLN A 171 -26.25 -6.92 -6.80
CA GLN A 171 -26.39 -6.30 -8.11
C GLN A 171 -25.44 -5.10 -8.24
N LEU A 172 -24.51 -5.17 -9.19
CA LEU A 172 -23.63 -4.05 -9.51
C LEU A 172 -24.43 -2.94 -10.19
N SER A 173 -24.13 -1.69 -9.83
CA SER A 173 -24.68 -0.55 -10.55
C SER A 173 -24.07 -0.43 -11.95
N ASP A 174 -24.80 0.16 -12.90
CA ASP A 174 -24.27 0.46 -14.25
C ASP A 174 -23.00 1.32 -14.18
N PHE A 175 -22.94 2.25 -13.23
CA PHE A 175 -21.75 3.05 -12.98
C PHE A 175 -20.55 2.18 -12.57
N CYS A 176 -20.75 1.24 -11.65
CA CYS A 176 -19.70 0.33 -11.19
C CYS A 176 -19.18 -0.52 -12.36
N ILE A 177 -20.08 -1.16 -13.11
CA ILE A 177 -19.72 -2.00 -14.27
C ILE A 177 -18.93 -1.17 -15.30
N LYS A 178 -19.41 0.02 -15.64
CA LYS A 178 -18.72 0.91 -16.60
C LYS A 178 -17.35 1.33 -16.09
N LEU A 179 -17.24 1.65 -14.81
CA LEU A 179 -16.01 2.11 -14.19
C LEU A 179 -14.97 0.98 -14.14
N THR A 180 -15.30 -0.15 -13.51
CA THR A 180 -14.34 -1.24 -13.23
C THR A 180 -14.19 -2.22 -14.38
N GLY A 181 -15.20 -2.30 -15.26
CA GLY A 181 -15.26 -3.28 -16.35
C GLY A 181 -15.64 -4.68 -15.87
N ILE A 182 -15.93 -4.86 -14.59
CA ILE A 182 -16.38 -6.12 -14.01
C ILE A 182 -17.87 -6.25 -14.30
N THR A 183 -18.27 -7.34 -14.96
CA THR A 183 -19.68 -7.59 -15.29
C THR A 183 -20.40 -8.32 -14.16
N GLN A 184 -21.74 -8.28 -14.19
CA GLN A 184 -22.56 -8.99 -13.21
C GLN A 184 -22.29 -10.49 -13.23
N GLU A 185 -22.12 -11.09 -14.41
CA GLU A 185 -21.88 -12.52 -14.57
C GLU A 185 -20.56 -12.95 -13.90
N VAL A 186 -19.55 -12.07 -13.89
CA VAL A 186 -18.26 -12.33 -13.25
C VAL A 186 -18.43 -12.40 -11.73
N VAL A 187 -19.15 -11.47 -11.11
CA VAL A 187 -19.36 -11.48 -9.65
C VAL A 187 -20.35 -12.55 -9.22
N ASP A 188 -21.33 -12.90 -10.04
CA ASP A 188 -22.29 -13.98 -9.74
C ASP A 188 -21.59 -15.34 -9.59
N GLN A 189 -20.61 -15.59 -10.46
CA GLN A 189 -19.81 -16.83 -10.48
C GLN A 189 -18.63 -16.82 -9.49
N ALA A 190 -18.36 -15.68 -8.86
CA ALA A 190 -17.25 -15.54 -7.93
C ALA A 190 -17.53 -16.20 -6.57
N ASP A 191 -16.45 -16.47 -5.85
CA ASP A 191 -16.51 -16.93 -4.45
C ASP A 191 -16.82 -15.77 -3.50
N THR A 192 -17.32 -16.09 -2.30
CA THR A 192 -17.49 -15.09 -1.24
C THR A 192 -16.14 -14.59 -0.74
N PHE A 193 -16.12 -13.39 -0.15
CA PHE A 193 -14.89 -12.75 0.30
C PHE A 193 -14.04 -13.64 1.23
N THR A 194 -14.67 -14.36 2.17
CA THR A 194 -13.97 -15.23 3.11
C THR A 194 -13.22 -16.35 2.38
N ASN A 195 -13.83 -16.97 1.36
CA ASN A 195 -13.22 -18.03 0.56
C ASN A 195 -12.06 -17.50 -0.30
N VAL A 196 -12.24 -16.30 -0.88
CA VAL A 196 -11.17 -15.64 -1.63
C VAL A 196 -10.00 -15.27 -0.70
N LEU A 197 -10.27 -14.79 0.51
CA LEU A 197 -9.24 -14.48 1.49
C LEU A 197 -8.48 -15.74 1.97
N HIS A 198 -9.16 -16.89 2.09
CA HIS A 198 -8.48 -18.17 2.28
C HIS A 198 -7.51 -18.48 1.14
N SER A 199 -7.97 -18.34 -0.11
CA SER A 199 -7.13 -18.56 -1.31
C SER A 199 -5.92 -17.62 -1.35
N VAL A 200 -6.10 -16.35 -0.95
CA VAL A 200 -5.02 -15.36 -0.81
C VAL A 200 -3.99 -15.83 0.22
N VAL A 201 -4.43 -16.26 1.40
CA VAL A 201 -3.53 -16.71 2.47
C VAL A 201 -2.73 -17.94 2.03
N ASP A 202 -3.38 -18.90 1.36
CA ASP A 202 -2.71 -20.10 0.87
C ASP A 202 -1.70 -19.78 -0.22
N TRP A 203 -2.05 -18.92 -1.19
CA TRP A 203 -1.10 -18.45 -2.20
C TRP A 203 0.10 -17.72 -1.57
N MET A 204 -0.12 -16.83 -0.60
CA MET A 204 0.98 -16.12 0.07
C MET A 204 1.89 -17.06 0.88
N ARG A 205 1.35 -18.14 1.45
CA ARG A 205 2.14 -19.17 2.16
C ARG A 205 2.94 -20.03 1.20
N GLU A 206 2.39 -20.36 0.04
CA GLU A 206 3.11 -21.06 -1.03
C GLU A 206 4.36 -20.28 -1.46
N LYS A 207 4.28 -18.93 -1.46
CA LYS A 207 5.42 -18.04 -1.72
C LYS A 207 6.34 -17.82 -0.51
N GLU A 208 6.12 -18.55 0.59
CA GLU A 208 6.92 -18.50 1.82
C GLU A 208 7.02 -17.08 2.45
N LEU A 209 5.97 -16.25 2.28
CA LEU A 209 5.95 -14.86 2.76
C LEU A 209 5.76 -14.80 4.27
N GLY A 210 6.67 -14.08 4.94
CA GLY A 210 6.68 -13.94 6.39
C GLY A 210 7.21 -15.16 7.13
N SER A 211 7.62 -16.22 6.43
CA SER A 211 8.37 -17.35 6.99
C SER A 211 9.82 -17.30 6.52
N LYS A 212 10.06 -17.49 5.22
CA LYS A 212 11.39 -17.44 4.62
C LYS A 212 11.73 -16.05 4.09
N TYR A 213 10.76 -15.38 3.46
CA TYR A 213 10.99 -14.08 2.85
C TYR A 213 10.31 -12.97 3.64
N LYS A 214 11.05 -11.89 3.88
CA LYS A 214 10.52 -10.69 4.51
C LYS A 214 9.70 -9.92 3.47
N TYR A 215 8.50 -9.50 3.83
CA TYR A 215 7.63 -8.78 2.90
C TYR A 215 6.89 -7.61 3.53
N ALA A 216 6.30 -6.77 2.69
CA ALA A 216 5.36 -5.72 3.08
C ALA A 216 4.20 -5.63 2.10
N ILE A 217 3.03 -5.20 2.57
CA ILE A 217 1.91 -4.81 1.71
C ILE A 217 2.12 -3.36 1.25
N LEU A 218 1.78 -3.08 0.00
CA LEU A 218 1.78 -1.75 -0.59
C LEU A 218 0.45 -1.48 -1.30
N THR A 219 -0.07 -0.26 -1.15
CA THR A 219 -1.34 0.18 -1.75
C THR A 219 -1.24 1.60 -2.31
N ASP A 220 -2.12 1.94 -3.25
CA ASP A 220 -2.23 3.29 -3.82
C ASP A 220 -3.13 4.21 -2.99
N GLY A 221 -2.61 4.60 -1.82
CA GLY A 221 -3.36 5.36 -0.83
C GLY A 221 -3.69 4.51 0.38
N SER A 222 -4.59 5.01 1.24
CA SER A 222 -4.91 4.35 2.51
C SER A 222 -6.20 3.53 2.47
N TRP A 223 -7.05 3.75 1.47
CA TRP A 223 -8.44 3.28 1.46
C TRP A 223 -8.57 1.77 1.32
N ASP A 224 -7.70 1.11 0.56
CA ASP A 224 -7.74 -0.35 0.40
C ASP A 224 -7.73 -1.06 1.74
N MET A 225 -6.80 -0.69 2.62
CA MET A 225 -6.64 -1.34 3.91
C MET A 225 -7.51 -0.71 5.00
N SER A 226 -7.67 0.62 5.02
CA SER A 226 -8.37 1.31 6.11
C SER A 226 -9.88 1.35 5.92
N LYS A 227 -10.37 1.34 4.67
CA LYS A 227 -11.80 1.46 4.33
C LYS A 227 -12.34 0.15 3.76
N PHE A 228 -11.89 -0.28 2.58
CA PHE A 228 -12.48 -1.42 1.87
C PHE A 228 -12.28 -2.73 2.62
N LEU A 229 -11.05 -3.11 2.97
CA LEU A 229 -10.79 -4.32 3.74
C LEU A 229 -11.41 -4.27 5.13
N ASN A 230 -11.42 -3.09 5.78
CA ASN A 230 -12.01 -2.92 7.09
C ASN A 230 -13.53 -3.16 7.06
N MET A 231 -14.23 -2.51 6.13
CA MET A 231 -15.67 -2.66 5.92
C MET A 231 -16.03 -4.08 5.52
N GLN A 232 -15.29 -4.67 4.57
CA GLN A 232 -15.50 -6.04 4.14
C GLN A 232 -15.33 -7.05 5.28
N CYS A 233 -14.35 -6.85 6.17
CA CYS A 233 -14.21 -7.69 7.36
C CYS A 233 -15.40 -7.56 8.32
N CYS A 234 -16.01 -6.37 8.45
CA CYS A 234 -17.24 -6.17 9.22
C CYS A 234 -18.42 -6.92 8.57
N VAL A 235 -18.63 -6.74 7.26
CA VAL A 235 -19.70 -7.41 6.49
C VAL A 235 -19.59 -8.93 6.59
N SER A 236 -18.40 -9.49 6.33
CA SER A 236 -18.15 -10.93 6.38
C SER A 236 -17.99 -11.50 7.80
N ARG A 237 -18.17 -10.68 8.84
CA ARG A 237 -18.05 -11.07 10.26
C ARG A 237 -16.73 -11.77 10.61
N ILE A 238 -15.62 -11.30 10.02
CA ILE A 238 -14.28 -11.82 10.31
C ILE A 238 -13.41 -10.79 11.04
N ARG A 239 -12.40 -11.27 11.74
CA ARG A 239 -11.36 -10.44 12.33
C ARG A 239 -10.46 -9.89 11.25
N TYR A 240 -10.10 -8.61 11.38
CA TYR A 240 -9.17 -7.94 10.48
C TYR A 240 -7.82 -8.70 10.43
N PRO A 241 -7.34 -9.14 9.24
CA PRO A 241 -6.13 -9.94 9.12
C PRO A 241 -4.90 -9.25 9.68
N ARG A 242 -4.14 -9.93 10.55
CA ARG A 242 -2.97 -9.34 11.23
C ARG A 242 -1.90 -8.86 10.24
N PHE A 243 -1.70 -9.59 9.15
CA PHE A 243 -0.70 -9.28 8.14
C PHE A 243 -1.00 -8.01 7.34
N ALA A 244 -2.27 -7.58 7.28
CA ALA A 244 -2.72 -6.38 6.58
C ALA A 244 -2.76 -5.12 7.46
N LYS A 245 -2.44 -5.22 8.76
CA LYS A 245 -2.57 -4.08 9.70
C LYS A 245 -1.55 -2.96 9.48
N LYS A 246 -0.50 -3.20 8.70
CA LYS A 246 0.58 -2.25 8.41
C LYS A 246 0.87 -2.33 6.92
N TRP A 247 0.98 -1.20 6.24
CA TRP A 247 1.26 -1.16 4.81
C TRP A 247 2.08 0.08 4.41
N ILE A 248 2.57 0.02 3.18
CA ILE A 248 3.22 1.11 2.47
C ILE A 248 2.16 1.82 1.65
N ASN A 249 1.84 3.05 2.00
CA ASN A 249 1.10 3.95 1.12
C ASN A 249 2.07 4.60 0.14
N ILE A 250 2.03 4.18 -1.12
CA ILE A 250 2.97 4.64 -2.13
C ILE A 250 2.79 6.12 -2.47
N ARG A 251 1.57 6.68 -2.38
CA ARG A 251 1.32 8.11 -2.60
C ARG A 251 2.13 8.97 -1.63
N LYS A 252 2.13 8.59 -0.34
CA LYS A 252 2.94 9.24 0.70
C LYS A 252 4.44 9.12 0.39
N CYS A 253 4.90 7.92 0.03
CA CYS A 253 6.31 7.70 -0.34
C CYS A 253 6.71 8.57 -1.54
N TYR A 254 5.89 8.57 -2.60
CA TYR A 254 6.15 9.29 -3.84
C TYR A 254 6.23 10.80 -3.60
N GLY A 255 5.24 11.37 -2.92
CA GLY A 255 5.21 12.79 -2.55
C GLY A 255 6.44 13.20 -1.74
N ASN A 256 6.80 12.41 -0.73
CA ASN A 256 7.95 12.69 0.12
C ASN A 256 9.29 12.55 -0.60
N PHE A 257 9.40 11.59 -1.51
CA PHE A 257 10.66 11.27 -2.19
C PHE A 257 10.96 12.25 -3.33
N TYR A 258 9.98 12.47 -4.21
CA TYR A 258 10.11 13.39 -5.36
C TYR A 258 9.72 14.83 -5.05
N LYS A 259 9.29 15.12 -3.81
CA LYS A 259 8.94 16.47 -3.31
C LYS A 259 7.77 17.09 -4.09
N VAL A 260 6.72 16.30 -4.30
CA VAL A 260 5.50 16.75 -4.95
C VAL A 260 4.33 16.80 -3.96
N PRO A 261 3.37 17.74 -4.13
CA PRO A 261 2.17 17.81 -3.30
C PRO A 261 1.23 16.61 -3.55
N ARG A 262 0.33 16.35 -2.59
CA ARG A 262 -0.61 15.20 -2.62
C ARG A 262 -1.48 15.16 -3.88
N ASN A 263 -1.93 16.30 -4.39
CA ASN A 263 -2.73 16.34 -5.63
C ASN A 263 -1.96 15.89 -6.89
N GLN A 264 -0.65 15.68 -6.79
CA GLN A 264 0.21 15.13 -7.85
C GLN A 264 0.60 13.66 -7.61
N THR A 265 -0.10 12.96 -6.71
CA THR A 265 0.16 11.55 -6.37
C THR A 265 -0.98 10.63 -6.80
N LYS A 266 -1.80 11.03 -7.77
CA LYS A 266 -2.71 10.10 -8.49
C LYS A 266 -1.87 9.14 -9.35
N LEU A 267 -2.28 7.89 -9.49
CA LEU A 267 -1.60 6.82 -10.24
C LEU A 267 -1.17 7.29 -11.63
N THR A 268 -2.11 7.79 -12.41
CA THR A 268 -1.86 8.32 -13.77
C THR A 268 -0.85 9.46 -13.77
N THR A 269 -0.97 10.40 -12.82
CA THR A 269 -0.04 11.53 -12.66
C THR A 269 1.37 11.08 -12.23
N MET A 270 1.48 10.07 -11.37
CA MET A 270 2.77 9.51 -10.96
C MET A 270 3.47 8.86 -12.15
N LEU A 271 2.77 8.04 -12.94
CA LEU A 271 3.29 7.44 -14.16
C LEU A 271 3.78 8.51 -15.15
N GLU A 272 2.94 9.50 -15.44
CA GLU A 272 3.26 10.59 -16.36
C GLU A 272 4.53 11.35 -15.93
N LYS A 273 4.64 11.70 -14.65
CA LYS A 273 5.80 12.42 -14.11
C LYS A 273 7.08 11.61 -14.12
N LEU A 274 6.98 10.28 -14.04
CA LEU A 274 8.09 9.36 -14.23
C LEU A 274 8.39 9.10 -15.72
N GLY A 275 7.57 9.61 -16.65
CA GLY A 275 7.69 9.39 -18.08
C GLY A 275 7.33 7.96 -18.49
N MET A 276 6.37 7.36 -17.80
CA MET A 276 5.81 6.05 -18.09
C MET A 276 4.36 6.19 -18.56
N CYS A 277 3.94 5.30 -19.46
CA CYS A 277 2.53 5.17 -19.85
C CYS A 277 1.84 4.14 -18.97
N TYR A 278 0.55 4.36 -18.71
CA TYR A 278 -0.33 3.35 -18.15
C TYR A 278 -0.42 2.14 -19.09
N ASP A 279 -0.45 0.94 -18.52
CA ASP A 279 -0.56 -0.32 -19.24
C ASP A 279 -1.79 -1.10 -18.76
N GLY A 280 -2.61 -1.59 -19.69
CA GLY A 280 -3.89 -2.26 -19.38
C GLY A 280 -5.09 -1.32 -19.27
N ARG A 281 -6.10 -1.72 -18.50
CA ARG A 281 -7.37 -0.99 -18.31
C ARG A 281 -7.42 -0.29 -16.95
N LEU A 282 -7.58 1.04 -16.97
CA LEU A 282 -7.82 1.83 -15.75
C LEU A 282 -9.01 1.27 -14.96
N HIS A 283 -8.86 1.14 -13.64
CA HIS A 283 -9.88 0.57 -12.74
C HIS A 283 -10.15 -0.93 -12.96
N SER A 284 -9.24 -1.64 -13.62
CA SER A 284 -9.06 -3.06 -13.34
C SER A 284 -8.03 -3.18 -12.22
N GLY A 285 -8.39 -3.79 -11.10
CA GLY A 285 -7.53 -3.82 -9.92
C GLY A 285 -6.18 -4.50 -10.19
N LEU A 286 -6.15 -5.56 -11.02
CA LEU A 286 -4.89 -6.20 -11.41
C LEU A 286 -3.99 -5.27 -12.24
N ASP A 287 -4.54 -4.57 -13.23
CA ASP A 287 -3.75 -3.67 -14.08
C ASP A 287 -3.27 -2.45 -13.29
N ASP A 288 -4.12 -1.89 -12.41
CA ASP A 288 -3.72 -0.83 -11.49
C ASP A 288 -2.59 -1.33 -10.56
N SER A 289 -2.71 -2.52 -9.96
CA SER A 289 -1.68 -3.14 -9.13
C SER A 289 -0.34 -3.33 -9.86
N LYS A 290 -0.36 -3.74 -11.13
CA LYS A 290 0.86 -3.86 -11.96
C LYS A 290 1.51 -2.50 -12.19
N ASN A 291 0.72 -1.48 -12.51
CA ASN A 291 1.22 -0.11 -12.71
C ASN A 291 1.80 0.48 -11.41
N ILE A 292 1.16 0.24 -10.27
CA ILE A 292 1.68 0.60 -8.96
C ILE A 292 3.00 -0.13 -8.69
N GLY A 293 3.11 -1.42 -9.03
CA GLY A 293 4.35 -2.19 -8.98
C GLY A 293 5.48 -1.58 -9.83
N ARG A 294 5.17 -1.12 -11.05
CA ARG A 294 6.14 -0.40 -11.92
C ARG A 294 6.62 0.91 -11.28
N ILE A 295 5.74 1.66 -10.63
CA ILE A 295 6.12 2.87 -9.88
C ILE A 295 7.03 2.49 -8.70
N ALA A 296 6.67 1.47 -7.93
CA ALA A 296 7.47 1.00 -6.80
C ALA A 296 8.87 0.58 -7.23
N ALA A 297 8.98 -0.22 -8.30
CA ALA A 297 10.25 -0.62 -8.90
C ALA A 297 11.09 0.60 -9.32
N ARG A 298 10.50 1.57 -10.02
CA ARG A 298 11.17 2.82 -10.42
C ARG A 298 11.66 3.61 -9.20
N MET A 299 10.86 3.72 -8.14
CA MET A 299 11.25 4.39 -6.91
C MET A 299 12.44 3.71 -6.22
N LEU A 300 12.44 2.38 -6.15
CA LEU A 300 13.56 1.59 -5.63
C LEU A 300 14.84 1.83 -6.47
N GLN A 301 14.72 1.87 -7.80
CA GLN A 301 15.83 2.21 -8.71
C GLN A 301 16.37 3.63 -8.53
N ASP A 302 15.51 4.61 -8.21
CA ASP A 302 15.94 5.97 -7.81
C ASP A 302 16.63 5.98 -6.44
N GLY A 303 16.66 4.88 -5.70
CA GLY A 303 17.21 4.81 -4.34
C GLY A 303 16.24 5.31 -3.27
N CYS A 304 14.93 5.22 -3.51
CA CYS A 304 13.94 5.31 -2.44
C CYS A 304 13.93 3.99 -1.67
N GLU A 305 13.98 4.05 -0.34
CA GLU A 305 13.69 2.89 0.49
C GLU A 305 12.18 2.98 0.85
N LEU A 306 11.33 2.10 0.28
CA LEU A 306 9.89 2.11 0.55
C LEU A 306 9.62 1.42 1.88
N HIS A 307 9.12 2.16 2.87
CA HIS A 307 8.87 1.66 4.24
C HIS A 307 7.39 1.69 4.57
N VAL A 308 6.97 0.78 5.43
CA VAL A 308 5.66 0.84 6.08
C VAL A 308 5.49 2.23 6.72
N ASN A 309 4.45 2.94 6.32
CA ASN A 309 4.18 4.31 6.73
C ASN A 309 2.74 4.53 7.21
N GLU A 310 1.89 3.51 7.11
CA GLU A 310 0.51 3.51 7.61
C GLU A 310 0.17 2.21 8.33
N ARG A 311 -0.79 2.30 9.27
CA ARG A 311 -1.31 1.15 10.01
C ARG A 311 -2.76 1.35 10.44
N MET A 312 -3.46 0.25 10.66
CA MET A 312 -4.71 0.20 11.42
C MET A 312 -4.43 -0.12 12.89
N HIS A 313 -4.93 0.71 13.80
CA HIS A 313 -4.90 0.46 15.24
C HIS A 313 -6.22 0.88 15.88
N ALA A 314 -6.86 -0.03 16.63
CA ALA A 314 -8.17 0.21 17.26
C ALA A 314 -9.23 0.76 16.27
N GLY A 315 -9.25 0.27 15.03
CA GLY A 315 -10.18 0.72 13.99
C GLY A 315 -9.82 2.04 13.33
N GLN A 316 -8.73 2.70 13.75
CA GLN A 316 -8.31 4.00 13.21
C GLN A 316 -7.04 3.90 12.35
N LEU A 317 -7.01 4.71 11.29
CA LEU A 317 -5.84 4.91 10.45
C LEU A 317 -4.80 5.75 11.18
N MET A 318 -3.57 5.23 11.34
CA MET A 318 -2.45 5.94 11.93
C MET A 318 -1.23 5.96 10.99
N THR A 319 -0.40 6.99 11.12
CA THR A 319 0.91 7.04 10.45
C THR A 319 1.95 6.26 11.27
N VAL A 320 2.86 5.57 10.59
CA VAL A 320 4.00 4.88 11.19
C VAL A 320 5.24 5.76 11.08
N SER A 321 6.01 5.89 12.17
CA SER A 321 7.23 6.69 12.18
C SER A 321 8.30 6.08 11.27
N SER A 322 8.97 6.93 10.50
CA SER A 322 10.11 6.54 9.65
C SER A 322 11.38 6.16 10.44
N SER A 323 11.43 6.46 11.74
CA SER A 323 12.54 6.09 12.62
C SER A 323 12.47 4.66 13.16
N LEU A 324 11.34 3.97 12.98
CA LEU A 324 11.19 2.60 13.45
C LEU A 324 11.99 1.62 12.60
N PRO A 325 12.49 0.52 13.19
CA PRO A 325 13.19 -0.51 12.44
C PRO A 325 12.31 -1.12 11.35
N PHE A 326 12.96 -1.65 10.32
CA PHE A 326 12.29 -2.43 9.28
C PHE A 326 11.73 -3.72 9.85
N GLU A 327 10.42 -3.76 10.05
CA GLU A 327 9.69 -4.97 10.42
C GLU A 327 8.93 -5.48 9.18
N GLY A 328 9.08 -6.78 8.89
CA GLY A 328 8.26 -7.45 7.87
C GLY A 328 6.83 -7.66 8.35
N ALA A 329 5.90 -7.80 7.42
CA ALA A 329 4.58 -8.29 7.76
C ALA A 329 4.67 -9.72 8.33
N PRO A 330 3.85 -10.07 9.34
CA PRO A 330 3.83 -11.41 9.90
C PRO A 330 3.32 -12.44 8.87
N THR A 331 3.67 -13.71 9.04
CA THR A 331 3.15 -14.80 8.21
C THR A 331 1.61 -14.74 8.11
N PRO A 332 1.04 -14.82 6.90
CA PRO A 332 -0.40 -14.72 6.71
C PRO A 332 -1.13 -15.91 7.36
N GLN A 333 -2.24 -15.59 8.01
CA GLN A 333 -3.10 -16.55 8.71
C GLN A 333 -4.51 -16.47 8.17
N ASN A 334 -5.18 -17.63 8.13
CA ASN A 334 -6.56 -17.76 7.67
C ASN A 334 -7.49 -16.85 8.50
N PRO A 335 -8.56 -16.32 7.87
CA PRO A 335 -9.51 -15.48 8.56
C PRO A 335 -10.14 -16.23 9.74
N GLN A 336 -10.38 -15.49 10.82
CA GLN A 336 -11.06 -15.99 12.01
C GLN A 336 -12.39 -15.28 12.13
N LEU A 337 -13.47 -16.01 12.38
CA LEU A 337 -14.77 -15.42 12.66
C LEU A 337 -14.69 -14.52 13.91
N LYS A 338 -15.45 -13.42 13.89
CA LYS A 338 -15.73 -12.63 15.09
C LYS A 338 -16.87 -13.34 15.82
N ASN A 339 -16.56 -13.87 17.00
CA ASN A 339 -17.55 -14.40 17.94
C ASN A 339 -18.45 -13.30 18.48
#